data_AF-A0A1E7N9E8-F1
#
_entry.id   AF-A0A1E7N9E8-F1
#
_cell.length_a   1.000
_cell.length_b   1.000
_cell.length_c   1.000
_cell.angle_alpha   90.00
_cell.angle_beta   90.00
_cell.angle_gamma   90.00
#
_symmetry.space_group_name_H-M   'P 1'
#
loop_
_entity.id
_entity.type
_entity.pdbx_description
1 polymer ?
#
loop_
_entity_poly.entity_id
_entity_poly.type
_entity_poly.pdbx_seq_one_letter_code
_entity_poly.pdbx_strand_id
1 'polypeptide(L)'
;MDDETICGPTVYAWTQGQGIEHGYLADYRVLVPVVTDEDLRDLLNLSAVADLRTQRSNEDLLRLALQVAVLRAVADLDLRRVITFHSRVAGAREFAADLLAAAALLKDADRSERIWAKAMAGTDRLRDRRVSDEGEIPW
;
A
#
# COMPACT_ATOMS: atom_id res chain seq x y z
N MET A 1 18.10 -18.00 -15.16
CA MET A 1 19.23 -18.82 -14.67
C MET A 1 19.48 -19.88 -15.73
N ASP A 2 19.79 -19.43 -16.94
CA ASP A 2 19.59 -20.28 -18.13
C ASP A 2 20.93 -20.87 -18.60
N ASP A 3 22.00 -20.51 -17.89
CA ASP A 3 23.33 -21.08 -18.07
C ASP A 3 23.47 -22.36 -17.23
N GLU A 4 23.22 -23.49 -17.88
CA GLU A 4 23.35 -24.82 -17.28
C GLU A 4 24.81 -25.17 -16.93
N THR A 5 25.80 -24.50 -17.52
CA THR A 5 27.22 -24.73 -17.17
C THR A 5 27.53 -24.26 -15.75
N ILE A 6 26.75 -23.29 -15.25
CA ILE A 6 26.86 -22.73 -13.90
C ILE A 6 25.81 -23.35 -12.97
N CYS A 7 24.56 -23.45 -13.42
CA CYS A 7 23.43 -23.82 -12.56
C CYS A 7 23.14 -25.33 -12.56
N GLY A 8 23.67 -26.08 -13.52
CA GLY A 8 23.19 -27.42 -13.86
C GLY A 8 21.81 -27.38 -14.54
N PRO A 9 21.30 -28.54 -15.01
CA PRO A 9 19.99 -28.64 -15.61
C PRO A 9 18.89 -28.53 -14.54
N THR A 10 17.72 -28.01 -14.92
CA THR A 10 16.53 -28.03 -14.05
C THR A 10 16.04 -29.47 -13.89
N VAL A 11 16.19 -30.04 -12.69
CA VAL A 11 15.78 -31.43 -12.41
C VAL A 11 14.29 -31.56 -12.07
N TYR A 12 13.67 -30.47 -11.60
CA TYR A 12 12.25 -30.41 -11.28
C TYR A 12 11.76 -28.96 -11.30
N ALA A 13 10.59 -28.74 -11.90
CA ALA A 13 9.93 -27.45 -11.91
C ALA A 13 8.56 -27.58 -11.24
N TRP A 14 8.34 -26.81 -10.18
CA TRP A 14 7.04 -26.67 -9.53
C TRP A 14 6.62 -25.21 -9.61
N THR A 15 5.62 -24.97 -10.45
CA THR A 15 5.20 -23.60 -10.77
C THR A 15 4.26 -23.06 -9.70
N GLN A 16 4.17 -21.73 -9.62
CA GLN A 16 3.18 -21.08 -8.76
C GLN A 16 1.76 -21.52 -9.13
N GLY A 17 1.46 -21.68 -10.43
CA GLY A 17 0.15 -22.15 -10.90
C GLY A 17 -0.20 -23.54 -10.37
N GLN A 18 0.76 -24.48 -10.38
CA GLN A 18 0.56 -25.80 -9.78
C GLN A 18 0.32 -25.70 -8.26
N GLY A 19 1.01 -24.78 -7.58
CA GLY A 19 0.76 -24.53 -6.16
C GLY A 19 -0.65 -24.03 -5.86
N ILE A 20 -1.20 -23.17 -6.72
CA ILE A 20 -2.58 -22.68 -6.61
C ILE A 20 -3.57 -23.80 -6.91
N GLU A 21 -3.40 -24.52 -8.04
CA GLU A 21 -4.28 -25.61 -8.47
C GLU A 21 -4.39 -26.72 -7.42
N HIS A 22 -3.27 -27.09 -6.79
CA HIS A 22 -3.25 -28.11 -5.74
C HIS A 22 -3.64 -27.60 -4.35
N GLY A 23 -3.95 -26.30 -4.19
CA GLY A 23 -4.37 -25.71 -2.92
C GLY A 23 -3.25 -25.44 -1.90
N TYR A 24 -1.98 -25.46 -2.31
CA TYR A 24 -0.85 -25.09 -1.45
C TYR A 24 -0.62 -23.57 -1.38
N LEU A 25 -1.02 -22.84 -2.42
CA LEU A 25 -0.90 -21.39 -2.51
C LEU A 25 -2.27 -20.76 -2.71
N ALA A 26 -2.46 -19.57 -2.15
CA ALA A 26 -3.64 -18.76 -2.43
C ALA A 26 -3.57 -18.19 -3.85
N ASP A 27 -4.70 -18.17 -4.54
CA ASP A 27 -4.83 -17.51 -5.83
C ASP A 27 -4.69 -15.99 -5.68
N TYR A 28 -4.06 -15.33 -6.66
CA TYR A 28 -3.75 -13.90 -6.59
C TYR A 28 -4.59 -13.10 -7.59
N ARG A 29 -4.87 -11.85 -7.24
CA ARG A 29 -5.55 -10.88 -8.12
C ARG A 29 -4.67 -9.65 -8.28
N VAL A 30 -4.48 -9.22 -9.51
CA VAL A 30 -3.77 -7.98 -9.82
C VAL A 30 -4.80 -6.87 -10.00
N LEU A 31 -4.64 -5.81 -9.23
CA LEU A 31 -5.53 -4.64 -9.24
C LEU A 31 -4.71 -3.43 -9.66
N VAL A 32 -5.29 -2.62 -10.55
CA VAL A 32 -4.70 -1.36 -11.00
C VAL A 32 -5.70 -0.25 -10.65
N PRO A 33 -5.67 0.27 -9.42
CA PRO A 33 -6.56 1.36 -9.03
C PRO A 33 -6.17 2.64 -9.80
N VAL A 34 -7.19 3.34 -10.29
CA VAL A 34 -7.03 4.63 -10.97
C VAL A 34 -7.57 5.72 -10.05
N VAL A 35 -6.75 6.73 -9.80
CA VAL A 35 -7.15 7.95 -9.08
C VAL A 35 -6.89 9.12 -10.00
N THR A 36 -7.94 9.88 -10.29
CA THR A 36 -7.90 11.03 -11.18
C THR A 36 -7.67 12.33 -10.40
N ASP A 37 -7.27 13.40 -11.09
CA ASP A 37 -7.22 14.72 -10.48
C ASP A 37 -8.60 15.20 -10.00
N GLU A 38 -9.68 14.72 -10.64
CA GLU A 38 -11.06 15.02 -10.24
C GLU A 38 -11.41 14.33 -8.93
N ASP A 39 -11.05 13.05 -8.76
CA ASP A 39 -11.17 12.33 -7.49
C ASP A 39 -10.51 13.10 -6.34
N LEU A 40 -9.31 13.63 -6.57
CA LEU A 40 -8.56 14.38 -5.56
C LEU A 40 -9.20 15.73 -5.24
N ARG A 41 -9.74 16.43 -6.26
CA ARG A 41 -10.43 17.72 -6.07
C ARG A 41 -11.69 17.56 -5.24
N ASP A 42 -12.50 16.55 -5.57
CA ASP A 42 -13.73 16.23 -4.84
C ASP A 42 -13.43 15.86 -3.39
N LEU A 43 -12.41 15.02 -3.18
CA LEU A 43 -12.02 14.55 -1.85
C LEU A 43 -11.56 15.68 -0.92
N LEU A 44 -10.87 16.66 -1.48
CA LEU A 44 -10.36 17.80 -0.71
C LEU A 44 -11.39 18.93 -0.55
N ASN A 45 -12.65 18.75 -1.02
CA ASN A 45 -13.71 19.76 -1.02
C ASN A 45 -13.23 21.11 -1.57
N LEU A 46 -12.37 21.08 -2.58
CA LEU A 46 -11.79 22.29 -3.13
C LEU A 46 -12.78 22.88 -4.12
N SER A 47 -13.28 24.07 -3.82
CA SER A 47 -13.97 24.89 -4.82
C SER A 47 -13.07 24.98 -6.05
N ALA A 48 -13.62 24.60 -7.20
CA ALA A 48 -12.87 24.46 -8.43
C ALA A 48 -11.98 25.69 -8.70
N VAL A 49 -10.71 25.41 -8.99
CA VAL A 49 -9.71 26.31 -9.60
C VAL A 49 -9.02 27.29 -8.64
N ALA A 50 -7.87 26.90 -8.08
CA ALA A 50 -6.59 27.64 -8.15
C ALA A 50 -5.57 27.26 -7.04
N ASP A 51 -6.01 26.86 -5.84
CA ASP A 51 -5.15 26.96 -4.65
C ASP A 51 -4.29 25.73 -4.27
N LEU A 52 -4.48 24.57 -4.92
CA LEU A 52 -3.68 23.38 -4.57
C LEU A 52 -2.25 23.40 -5.11
N ARG A 53 -2.04 23.87 -6.34
CA ARG A 53 -0.68 24.01 -6.89
C ARG A 53 0.16 24.98 -6.08
N THR A 54 -0.47 25.86 -5.31
CA THR A 54 0.19 26.89 -4.51
C THR A 54 0.49 26.45 -3.08
N GLN A 55 -0.21 25.45 -2.51
CA GLN A 55 -0.01 25.01 -1.12
C GLN A 55 0.57 23.59 -0.94
N ARG A 56 0.45 22.73 -1.95
CA ARG A 56 0.96 21.33 -1.90
C ARG A 56 1.94 21.10 -3.04
N SER A 57 3.00 20.34 -2.78
CA SER A 57 3.88 19.89 -3.84
C SER A 57 3.22 18.81 -4.69
N ASN A 58 3.70 18.62 -5.92
CA ASN A 58 3.26 17.49 -6.76
C ASN A 58 3.50 16.13 -6.07
N GLU A 59 4.57 16.01 -5.26
CA GLU A 59 4.86 14.80 -4.50
C GLU A 59 3.79 14.54 -3.44
N ASP A 60 3.27 15.58 -2.78
CA ASP A 60 2.19 15.44 -1.80
C ASP A 60 0.88 14.98 -2.45
N LEU A 61 0.54 15.52 -3.62
CA LEU A 61 -0.65 15.11 -4.37
C LEU A 61 -0.55 13.65 -4.85
N LEU A 62 0.63 13.24 -5.33
CA LEU A 62 0.87 11.85 -5.73
C LEU A 62 0.78 10.89 -4.53
N ARG A 63 1.33 11.29 -3.37
CA ARG A 63 1.23 10.51 -2.14
C ARG A 63 -0.22 10.36 -1.70
N LEU A 64 -1.00 11.44 -1.73
CA LEU A 64 -2.42 11.42 -1.41
C LEU A 64 -3.19 10.49 -2.37
N ALA A 65 -2.92 10.57 -3.67
CA ALA A 65 -3.53 9.67 -4.65
C ALA A 65 -3.24 8.19 -4.34
N LEU A 66 -2.00 7.86 -4.00
CA LEU A 66 -1.62 6.50 -3.60
C LEU A 66 -2.33 6.06 -2.31
N GLN A 67 -2.43 6.94 -1.32
CA GLN A 67 -3.13 6.65 -0.06
C GLN A 67 -4.62 6.37 -0.32
N VAL A 68 -5.28 7.20 -1.13
CA VAL A 68 -6.69 7.01 -1.51
C VAL A 68 -6.89 5.71 -2.27
N ALA A 69 -6.01 5.40 -3.23
CA ALA A 69 -6.06 4.15 -3.98
C ALA A 69 -5.97 2.92 -3.06
N VAL A 70 -5.03 2.94 -2.09
CA VAL A 70 -4.86 1.86 -1.12
C VAL A 70 -6.07 1.74 -0.21
N LEU A 71 -6.59 2.86 0.30
CA LEU A 71 -7.74 2.86 1.21
C LEU A 71 -9.02 2.38 0.54
N ARG A 72 -9.28 2.81 -0.71
CA ARG A 72 -10.40 2.29 -1.52
C ARG A 72 -10.24 0.79 -1.76
N ALA A 73 -9.05 0.32 -2.16
CA ALA A 73 -8.79 -1.11 -2.33
C ALA A 73 -8.96 -1.92 -1.04
N VAL A 74 -8.61 -1.35 0.12
CA VAL A 74 -8.84 -1.95 1.43
C VAL A 74 -10.33 -2.11 1.71
N ALA A 75 -11.14 -1.07 1.44
CA ALA A 75 -12.57 -1.09 1.64
C ALA A 75 -13.28 -2.05 0.66
N ASP A 76 -12.98 -1.95 -0.65
CA ASP A 76 -13.63 -2.72 -1.72
C ASP A 76 -13.38 -4.23 -1.61
N LEU A 77 -12.24 -4.63 -1.04
CA LEU A 77 -11.80 -6.02 -1.00
C LEU A 77 -11.68 -6.58 0.43
N ASP A 78 -12.14 -5.84 1.43
CA ASP A 78 -12.08 -6.22 2.84
C ASP A 78 -10.66 -6.65 3.30
N LEU A 79 -9.65 -5.88 2.89
CA LEU A 79 -8.25 -6.23 3.16
C LEU A 79 -7.90 -5.93 4.62
N ARG A 80 -7.49 -6.97 5.35
CA ARG A 80 -7.12 -6.83 6.77
C ARG A 80 -5.68 -6.42 7.02
N ARG A 81 -4.76 -6.73 6.09
CA ARG A 81 -3.33 -6.43 6.21
C ARG A 81 -2.76 -6.06 4.84
N VAL A 82 -2.11 -4.91 4.76
CA VAL A 82 -1.54 -4.39 3.52
C VAL A 82 -0.06 -4.06 3.74
N ILE A 83 0.78 -4.45 2.80
CA ILE A 83 2.19 -4.08 2.74
C ILE A 83 2.38 -3.21 1.50
N THR A 84 2.85 -1.98 1.70
CA THR A 84 3.18 -1.06 0.61
C THR A 84 4.69 -0.98 0.41
N PHE A 85 5.15 -1.01 -0.84
CA PHE A 85 6.56 -0.86 -1.19
C PHE A 85 6.83 0.55 -1.72
N HIS A 86 7.94 1.13 -1.27
CA HIS A 86 8.33 2.50 -1.61
C HIS A 86 9.79 2.52 -2.06
N SER A 87 10.12 3.37 -3.04
CA SER A 87 11.50 3.51 -3.53
C SER A 87 12.43 4.24 -2.56
N ARG A 88 11.86 5.04 -1.64
CA ARG A 88 12.58 5.86 -0.66
C ARG A 88 12.04 5.61 0.75
N VAL A 89 12.94 5.46 1.72
CA VAL A 89 12.58 5.32 3.14
C VAL A 89 11.78 6.54 3.64
N ALA A 90 12.17 7.74 3.22
CA ALA A 90 11.41 8.97 3.54
C ALA A 90 9.97 8.89 3.03
N GLY A 91 9.77 8.48 1.77
CA GLY A 91 8.43 8.33 1.18
C GLY A 91 7.56 7.31 1.92
N ALA A 92 8.13 6.18 2.36
CA ALA A 92 7.41 5.22 3.18
C ALA A 92 6.97 5.82 4.54
N ARG A 93 7.86 6.58 5.19
CA ARG A 93 7.59 7.22 6.48
C ARG A 93 6.51 8.29 6.36
N GLU A 94 6.60 9.14 5.35
CA GLU A 94 5.58 10.16 5.06
C GLU A 94 4.24 9.53 4.71
N PHE A 95 4.24 8.48 3.87
CA PHE A 95 3.02 7.73 3.54
C PHE A 95 2.33 7.17 4.79
N ALA A 96 3.08 6.54 5.69
CA ALA A 96 2.54 5.98 6.92
C ALA A 96 2.07 7.06 7.90
N ALA A 97 2.80 8.17 8.02
CA ALA A 97 2.46 9.27 8.91
C ALA A 97 1.15 9.96 8.51
N ASP A 98 0.94 10.17 7.21
CA ASP A 98 -0.20 10.94 6.70
C ASP A 98 -1.42 10.05 6.35
N LEU A 99 -1.32 8.71 6.44
CA LEU A 99 -2.38 7.80 5.98
C LEU A 99 -3.71 8.00 6.71
N LEU A 100 -3.66 8.23 8.02
CA LEU A 100 -4.87 8.48 8.83
C LEU A 100 -5.56 9.79 8.43
N ALA A 101 -4.77 10.82 8.14
CA ALA A 101 -5.30 12.09 7.65
C ALA A 101 -5.95 11.91 6.27
N ALA A 102 -5.37 11.10 5.38
CA ALA A 102 -5.96 10.78 4.09
C ALA A 102 -7.29 10.01 4.24
N ALA A 103 -7.37 9.04 5.15
CA ALA A 103 -8.60 8.29 5.42
C ALA A 103 -9.73 9.15 5.99
N ALA A 104 -9.40 10.20 6.74
CA ALA A 104 -10.37 11.15 7.25
C ALA A 104 -11.04 12.00 6.14
N LEU A 105 -10.46 12.03 4.94
CA LEU A 105 -11.08 12.72 3.79
C LEU A 105 -12.13 11.84 3.08
N LEU A 106 -12.03 10.51 3.21
CA LEU A 106 -12.96 9.58 2.56
C LEU A 106 -14.36 9.67 3.16
N LYS A 107 -15.37 9.40 2.32
CA LYS A 107 -16.77 9.25 2.72
C LYS A 107 -16.91 8.04 3.66
N ASP A 108 -17.94 8.05 4.50
CA ASP A 108 -18.16 6.99 5.49
C ASP A 108 -18.23 5.58 4.87
N ALA A 109 -18.78 5.45 3.66
CA ALA A 109 -18.85 4.18 2.93
C ALA A 109 -17.47 3.59 2.57
N ASP A 110 -16.47 4.45 2.35
CA ASP A 110 -15.11 4.06 1.95
C ASP A 110 -14.13 4.08 3.14
N ARG A 111 -14.61 4.45 4.33
CA ARG A 111 -13.78 4.59 5.53
C ARG A 111 -13.77 3.28 6.31
N SER A 112 -12.63 2.59 6.26
CA SER A 112 -12.39 1.43 7.14
C SER A 112 -12.35 1.88 8.62
N GLU A 113 -13.05 1.15 9.49
CA GLU A 113 -13.31 1.58 10.87
C GLU A 113 -12.04 1.70 11.74
N ARG A 114 -10.97 0.93 11.45
CA ARG A 114 -9.76 0.86 12.28
C ARG A 114 -8.51 0.58 11.45
N ILE A 115 -7.87 1.62 10.96
CA ILE A 115 -6.61 1.52 10.23
C ILE A 115 -5.46 2.09 11.06
N TRP A 116 -4.26 1.56 10.85
CA TRP A 116 -3.00 2.14 11.31
C TRP A 116 -1.92 1.85 10.28
N ALA A 117 -0.84 2.63 10.29
CA ALA A 117 0.29 2.40 9.41
C ALA A 117 1.62 2.59 10.15
N LYS A 118 2.61 1.80 9.74
CA LYS A 118 3.99 1.91 10.21
C LYS A 118 4.93 1.67 9.05
N ALA A 119 5.85 2.61 8.86
CA ALA A 119 6.96 2.44 7.93
C ALA A 119 8.08 1.62 8.57
N MET A 120 8.71 0.76 7.77
CA MET A 120 9.80 -0.12 8.18
C MET A 120 10.94 -0.03 7.16
N ALA A 121 12.17 0.12 7.64
CA ALA A 121 13.37 0.23 6.83
C ALA A 121 14.51 -0.62 7.43
N GLY A 122 15.45 -1.03 6.59
CA GLY A 122 16.62 -1.82 7.03
C GLY A 122 17.50 -1.12 8.06
N THR A 123 17.42 0.22 8.14
CA THR A 123 18.11 1.05 9.14
C THR A 123 17.42 1.04 10.51
N ASP A 124 16.21 0.52 10.62
CA ASP A 124 15.50 0.40 11.90
C ASP A 124 16.05 -0.78 12.72
N ARG A 125 16.02 -0.64 14.04
CA ARG A 125 16.53 -1.68 14.94
C ARG A 125 15.70 -2.96 14.77
N LEU A 126 16.35 -4.12 14.90
CA LEU A 126 15.70 -5.43 14.67
C LEU A 126 14.40 -5.61 15.48
N ARG A 127 14.39 -5.15 16.74
CA ARG A 127 13.18 -5.19 17.59
C ARG A 127 12.04 -4.32 17.04
N ASP A 128 12.38 -3.17 16.46
CA ASP A 128 11.40 -2.20 15.96
C ASP A 128 10.83 -2.67 14.61
N ARG A 129 11.55 -3.58 13.92
CA ARG A 129 11.15 -4.29 12.70
C ARG A 129 10.25 -5.52 12.91
N ARG A 130 10.04 -5.95 14.16
CA ARG A 130 9.02 -6.96 14.45
C ARG A 130 7.66 -6.27 14.48
N VAL A 131 6.70 -6.79 13.72
CA VAL A 131 5.29 -6.52 13.98
C VAL A 131 5.00 -7.34 15.22
N SER A 132 4.93 -6.70 16.38
CA SER A 132 4.61 -7.40 17.62
C SER A 132 3.20 -7.99 17.48
N ASP A 133 3.09 -9.31 17.40
CA ASP A 133 1.83 -10.01 17.69
C ASP A 133 1.48 -9.92 19.21
N GLU A 134 2.40 -9.36 20.02
CA GLU A 134 2.23 -9.13 21.46
C GLU A 134 2.65 -7.69 21.84
N GLY A 135 1.68 -6.83 22.11
CA GLY A 135 1.91 -5.55 22.81
C GLY A 135 1.40 -4.32 22.08
N GLU A 136 0.20 -3.89 22.47
CA GLU A 136 -0.36 -2.54 22.28
C GLU A 136 -0.53 -2.08 20.82
N ILE A 137 -1.51 -2.70 20.15
CA ILE A 137 -2.39 -1.94 19.27
C ILE A 137 -3.12 -0.96 20.20
N PRO A 138 -2.98 0.38 20.04
CA PRO A 138 -3.81 1.31 20.79
C PRO A 138 -5.24 1.03 20.36
N TRP A 139 -6.03 0.50 21.29
CA TRP A 139 -7.49 0.47 21.16
C TRP A 139 -8.02 1.89 21.00
#